data_AF-A0A6A6LVC2-F1
#
_entry.id   AF-A0A6A6LVC2-F1
#
_cell.length_a   1.000
_cell.length_b   1.000
_cell.length_c   1.000
_cell.angle_alpha   90.00
_cell.angle_beta   90.00
_cell.angle_gamma   90.00
#
_symmetry.space_group_name_H-M   'P 1'
#
loop_
_entity.id
_entity.type
_entity.pdbx_description
1 polymer ?
#
loop_
_entity_poly.entity_id
_entity_poly.type
_entity_poly.pdbx_seq_one_letter_code
_entity_poly.pdbx_strand_id
1 'polypeptide(L)'
;MKVIKYESVIHEFDPYFNYRVTQFLTKNGIYDFWNWFDDRTWYPLGRVIGGTVYPGLTLTAGTLWWILNSLNVPLSVETVCVFTAPIFSAFASWATYLLTKEVKGAGAGLTAAALLAMVPSYISRSVAGSYDNEAVAIFALFTFYLYIKTLNTGSLFYATLNALAYFYMVCSWGGYTFIINLIPMHVLLCIVTGRYSSRLYIAYAPFVVLGTLLAALVPVVGFNAVMTSEHFASFLVFIIIHVVAFVYYIKGILSPKMFKVAVMLVISVGLAVCCAVMAILIALVASSPTKGWSGRSLSLLDPTYASKYIPIIASVSEHQPPTWPSYFMDINVLAFLVPAGIIACFLPLSDASSFVVLYIVTSVYFSGVMVRLMLVLAPAACIMSGIALSEAFHVFTRSIKFQLPGLLGSSQVDSGDASSSTVVAQNDAGKVEKTEDTAKERPSKKNKKKEKEIVDKPSLKTKIEKRLLVLPLEASIFAILLLVLLGAFYVVHCVWAAAEAYSAPSIVLTSHSPDGGLHVFDDFREAYAWLSHNTEVDDKVASWWDYGYQTTAMANRTVIVDNNTWNNTHIATVGTAMSSPEKAAWEIFNSLDVKYVLVVFGGLWKLMVKVLIE
;
A
#
# COMPACT_ATOMS: atom_id res chain seq x y z
N MET A 1 2.22 -10.91 -19.40
CA MET A 1 1.58 -11.79 -20.39
C MET A 1 0.73 -11.03 -21.41
N LYS A 2 -0.01 -9.96 -21.02
CA LYS A 2 -0.80 -9.10 -21.94
C LYS A 2 -0.03 -8.64 -23.18
N VAL A 3 1.07 -7.90 -22.98
CA VAL A 3 1.93 -7.37 -24.06
C VAL A 3 2.60 -8.46 -24.92
N ILE A 4 2.65 -9.70 -24.44
CA ILE A 4 3.22 -10.82 -25.21
C ILE A 4 2.15 -11.49 -26.07
N LYS A 5 0.92 -11.61 -25.55
CA LYS A 5 -0.23 -12.22 -26.25
C LYS A 5 -0.87 -11.26 -27.26
N TYR A 6 -0.85 -9.96 -26.96
CA TYR A 6 -1.48 -8.89 -27.74
C TYR A 6 -0.48 -7.77 -28.05
N GLU A 7 -0.96 -6.68 -28.63
CA GLU A 7 -0.18 -5.47 -28.87
C GLU A 7 0.15 -4.71 -27.57
N SER A 8 1.26 -3.97 -27.55
CA SER A 8 1.65 -3.10 -26.43
C SER A 8 0.80 -1.82 -26.42
N VAL A 9 -0.46 -1.94 -26.03
CA VAL A 9 -1.40 -0.81 -25.97
C VAL A 9 -1.85 -0.60 -24.53
N ILE A 10 -2.29 0.62 -24.22
CA ILE A 10 -2.93 0.94 -22.95
C ILE A 10 -4.27 0.19 -22.86
N HIS A 11 -4.58 -0.34 -21.69
CA HIS A 11 -5.82 -1.07 -21.44
C HIS A 11 -6.69 -0.35 -20.40
N GLU A 12 -7.93 -0.78 -20.26
CA GLU A 12 -8.97 -0.17 -19.40
C GLU A 12 -9.42 1.22 -19.87
N PHE A 13 -10.36 1.83 -19.15
CA PHE A 13 -10.95 3.13 -19.51
C PHE A 13 -10.15 4.29 -18.91
N ASP A 14 -9.81 4.22 -17.63
CA ASP A 14 -9.12 5.27 -16.87
C ASP A 14 -7.72 5.65 -17.41
N PRO A 15 -6.87 4.70 -17.80
CA PRO A 15 -5.49 5.01 -18.22
C PRO A 15 -5.37 5.89 -19.47
N TYR A 16 -6.39 5.94 -20.33
CA TYR A 16 -6.41 6.79 -21.53
C TYR A 16 -6.32 8.28 -21.21
N PHE A 17 -6.96 8.69 -20.11
CA PHE A 17 -6.86 10.06 -19.63
C PHE A 17 -5.43 10.38 -19.20
N ASN A 18 -4.85 9.54 -18.34
CA ASN A 18 -3.49 9.73 -17.84
C ASN A 18 -2.48 9.77 -18.99
N TYR A 19 -2.66 8.93 -20.01
CA TYR A 19 -1.81 8.93 -21.20
C TYR A 19 -1.92 10.24 -22.00
N ARG A 20 -3.13 10.72 -22.27
CA ARG A 20 -3.35 12.01 -22.96
C ARG A 20 -2.68 13.16 -22.19
N VAL A 21 -2.81 13.16 -20.87
CA VAL A 21 -2.16 14.15 -20.00
C VAL A 21 -0.63 14.06 -20.09
N THR A 22 -0.05 12.86 -20.07
CA THR A 22 1.41 12.65 -20.23
C THR A 22 1.90 13.06 -21.62
N GLN A 23 1.12 12.82 -22.67
CA GLN A 23 1.42 13.32 -24.02
C GLN A 23 1.43 14.86 -24.08
N PHE A 24 0.51 15.52 -23.38
CA PHE A 24 0.48 16.98 -23.30
C PHE A 24 1.70 17.52 -22.53
N LEU A 25 2.02 16.93 -21.38
CA LEU A 25 3.17 17.29 -20.55
C LEU A 25 4.50 17.19 -21.32
N THR A 26 4.67 16.13 -22.12
CA THR A 26 5.91 15.89 -22.88
C THR A 26 6.07 16.84 -24.07
N LYS A 27 4.97 17.30 -24.67
CA LYS A 27 4.99 18.22 -25.82
C LYS A 27 5.09 19.70 -25.43
N ASN A 28 4.32 20.12 -24.42
CA ASN A 28 4.16 21.54 -24.07
C ASN A 28 4.94 21.93 -22.79
N GLY A 29 5.42 20.95 -22.03
CA GLY A 29 6.20 21.18 -20.82
C GLY A 29 5.35 21.34 -19.55
N ILE A 30 6.04 21.58 -18.42
CA ILE A 30 5.44 21.56 -17.07
C ILE A 30 4.56 22.79 -16.81
N TYR A 31 5.01 23.98 -17.23
CA TYR A 31 4.29 25.23 -16.95
C TYR A 31 2.93 25.29 -17.67
N ASP A 32 2.90 24.89 -18.94
CA ASP A 32 1.66 24.84 -19.72
C ASP A 32 0.73 23.74 -19.20
N PHE A 33 1.29 22.62 -18.74
CA PHE A 33 0.52 21.56 -18.08
C PHE A 33 -0.20 22.05 -16.81
N TRP A 34 0.47 22.83 -15.96
CA TRP A 34 -0.15 23.35 -14.73
C TRP A 34 -1.28 24.33 -14.99
N ASN A 35 -1.20 25.10 -16.07
CA ASN A 35 -2.24 26.07 -16.46
C ASN A 35 -3.19 25.51 -17.53
N TRP A 36 -3.18 24.20 -17.78
CA TRP A 36 -3.95 23.61 -18.86
C TRP A 36 -5.45 23.60 -18.55
N PHE A 37 -6.20 24.32 -19.37
CA PHE A 37 -7.65 24.21 -19.50
C PHE A 37 -7.98 23.36 -20.73
N ASP A 38 -8.66 22.24 -20.52
CA ASP A 38 -9.11 21.34 -21.58
C ASP A 38 -10.53 21.71 -21.99
N ASP A 39 -10.66 22.22 -23.20
CA ASP A 39 -11.92 22.59 -23.86
C ASP A 39 -12.58 21.40 -24.56
N ARG A 40 -11.86 20.28 -24.74
CA ARG A 40 -12.37 19.07 -25.42
C ARG A 40 -13.15 18.13 -24.50
N THR A 41 -13.09 18.32 -23.18
CA THR A 41 -13.83 17.49 -22.22
C THR A 41 -14.85 18.33 -21.48
N TRP A 42 -15.97 17.72 -21.09
CA TRP A 42 -17.06 18.38 -20.38
C TRP A 42 -17.63 19.59 -21.13
N TYR A 43 -17.84 19.50 -22.44
CA TYR A 43 -18.53 20.58 -23.16
C TYR A 43 -19.95 20.76 -22.61
N PRO A 44 -20.42 21.98 -22.30
CA PRO A 44 -19.80 23.30 -22.59
C PRO A 44 -18.94 23.91 -21.47
N LEU A 45 -18.75 23.20 -20.35
CA LEU A 45 -18.07 23.70 -19.14
C LEU A 45 -16.54 23.74 -19.29
N GLY A 46 -15.96 22.75 -19.98
CA GLY A 46 -14.52 22.51 -19.98
C GLY A 46 -14.00 21.93 -18.64
N ARG A 47 -12.71 21.55 -18.62
CA ARG A 47 -12.06 21.01 -17.42
C ARG A 47 -10.67 21.62 -17.21
N VAL A 48 -10.43 22.20 -16.03
CA VAL A 48 -9.09 22.63 -15.60
C VAL A 48 -8.30 21.40 -15.16
N ILE A 49 -7.34 20.94 -15.97
CA ILE A 49 -6.63 19.68 -15.70
C ILE A 49 -5.58 19.85 -14.60
N GLY A 50 -4.79 20.93 -14.63
CA GLY A 50 -3.73 21.17 -13.64
C GLY A 50 -4.23 21.26 -12.19
N GLY A 51 -5.48 21.67 -11.98
CA GLY A 51 -6.12 21.76 -10.66
C GLY A 51 -6.97 20.56 -10.26
N THR A 52 -7.25 19.61 -11.18
CA THR A 52 -8.19 18.49 -10.92
C THR A 52 -7.57 17.11 -11.02
N VAL A 53 -6.26 17.02 -11.29
CA VAL A 53 -5.54 15.75 -11.48
C VAL A 53 -4.33 15.66 -10.58
N TYR A 54 -4.13 14.48 -10.01
CA TYR A 54 -2.92 14.12 -9.27
C TYR A 54 -1.73 14.02 -10.24
N PRO A 55 -0.73 14.93 -10.19
CA PRO A 55 0.30 15.03 -11.22
C PRO A 55 1.42 13.99 -11.06
N GLY A 56 1.42 13.18 -10.00
CA GLY A 56 2.52 12.30 -9.64
C GLY A 56 2.81 11.24 -10.71
N LEU A 57 1.79 10.55 -11.22
CA LEU A 57 1.96 9.53 -12.26
C LEU A 57 2.50 10.14 -13.57
N THR A 58 1.93 11.27 -13.99
CA THR A 58 2.26 11.94 -15.25
C THR A 58 3.66 12.54 -15.21
N LEU A 59 4.05 13.18 -14.09
CA LEU A 59 5.40 13.71 -13.89
C LEU A 59 6.44 12.60 -13.83
N THR A 60 6.14 11.48 -13.17
CA THR A 60 7.05 10.34 -13.10
C THR A 60 7.28 9.71 -14.48
N ALA A 61 6.23 9.51 -15.29
CA ALA A 61 6.40 8.98 -16.64
C ALA A 61 7.09 10.00 -17.57
N GLY A 62 6.74 11.28 -17.48
CA GLY A 62 7.36 12.36 -18.27
C GLY A 62 8.85 12.53 -17.97
N THR A 63 9.25 12.45 -16.70
CA THR A 63 10.66 12.49 -16.29
C THR A 63 11.43 11.26 -16.75
N LEU A 64 10.83 10.07 -16.66
CA LEU A 64 11.42 8.84 -17.20
C LEU A 64 11.65 8.96 -18.71
N TRP A 65 10.68 9.51 -19.45
CA TRP A 65 10.81 9.77 -20.88
C TRP A 65 11.90 10.79 -21.19
N TRP A 66 11.98 11.92 -20.46
CA TRP A 66 13.06 12.91 -20.66
C TRP A 66 14.45 12.34 -20.38
N ILE A 67 14.60 11.51 -19.34
CA ILE A 67 15.88 10.85 -19.03
C ILE A 67 16.27 9.91 -20.17
N LEU A 68 15.35 9.07 -20.65
CA LEU A 68 15.61 8.13 -21.75
C LEU A 68 15.95 8.85 -23.06
N ASN A 69 15.25 9.93 -23.37
CA ASN A 69 15.52 10.74 -24.55
C ASN A 69 16.87 11.48 -24.43
N SER A 70 17.25 11.92 -23.23
CA SER A 70 18.57 12.53 -22.96
C SER A 70 19.71 11.51 -23.09
N LEU A 71 19.43 10.23 -22.93
CA LEU A 71 20.35 9.11 -23.16
C LEU A 71 20.35 8.63 -24.63
N ASN A 72 19.71 9.37 -25.54
CA ASN A 72 19.57 9.05 -26.96
C ASN A 72 18.88 7.71 -27.23
N VAL A 73 17.97 7.27 -26.36
CA VAL A 73 17.11 6.11 -26.60
C VAL A 73 15.73 6.61 -27.04
N PRO A 74 15.41 6.64 -28.35
CA PRO A 74 14.17 7.22 -28.85
C PRO A 74 12.99 6.26 -28.63
N LEU A 75 12.44 6.27 -27.42
CA LEU A 75 11.22 5.54 -27.08
C LEU A 75 10.00 6.46 -27.23
N SER A 76 8.89 5.90 -27.73
CA SER A 76 7.62 6.60 -27.76
C SER A 76 7.09 6.78 -26.33
N VAL A 77 6.31 7.85 -26.13
CA VAL A 77 5.67 8.14 -24.83
C VAL A 77 4.74 6.99 -24.42
N GLU A 78 4.08 6.36 -25.38
CA GLU A 78 3.19 5.21 -25.17
C GLU A 78 3.94 4.03 -24.54
N THR A 79 5.09 3.66 -25.09
CA THR A 79 5.90 2.56 -24.57
C THR A 79 6.35 2.82 -23.13
N VAL A 80 6.74 4.06 -22.82
CA VAL A 80 7.11 4.45 -21.44
C VAL A 80 5.90 4.32 -20.50
N CYS A 81 4.71 4.77 -20.90
CA CYS A 81 3.50 4.66 -20.09
C CYS A 81 3.11 3.20 -19.83
N VAL A 82 3.16 2.34 -20.86
CA VAL A 82 2.84 0.91 -20.78
C VAL A 82 3.76 0.17 -19.79
N PHE A 83 5.06 0.49 -19.77
CA PHE A 83 6.05 -0.18 -18.92
C PHE A 83 6.29 0.48 -17.56
N THR A 84 5.68 1.64 -17.27
CA THR A 84 5.82 2.31 -15.98
C THR A 84 5.32 1.42 -14.82
N ALA A 85 4.16 0.76 -14.98
CA ALA A 85 3.58 -0.07 -13.93
C ALA A 85 4.47 -1.27 -13.50
N PRO A 86 5.02 -2.09 -14.43
CA PRO A 86 5.98 -3.14 -14.08
C PRO A 86 7.25 -2.64 -13.37
N ILE A 87 7.80 -1.49 -13.80
CA ILE A 87 9.00 -0.91 -13.16
C ILE A 87 8.70 -0.56 -11.70
N PHE A 88 7.56 0.09 -11.44
CA PHE A 88 7.13 0.43 -10.09
C PHE A 88 6.76 -0.79 -9.24
N SER A 89 6.25 -1.86 -9.85
CA SER A 89 6.03 -3.14 -9.16
C SER A 89 7.33 -3.74 -8.62
N ALA A 90 8.42 -3.68 -9.38
CA ALA A 90 9.74 -4.09 -8.90
C ALA A 90 10.22 -3.22 -7.72
N PHE A 91 10.03 -1.90 -7.79
CA PHE A 91 10.35 -1.00 -6.68
C PHE A 91 9.45 -1.21 -5.45
N ALA A 92 8.19 -1.60 -5.63
CA ALA A 92 7.29 -1.95 -4.53
C ALA A 92 7.74 -3.22 -3.79
N SER A 93 8.21 -4.24 -4.51
CA SER A 93 8.83 -5.43 -3.91
C SER A 93 10.07 -5.05 -3.08
N TRP A 94 10.91 -4.15 -3.60
CA TRP A 94 12.06 -3.62 -2.85
C TRP A 94 11.66 -2.82 -1.61
N ALA A 95 10.64 -1.95 -1.70
CA ALA A 95 10.11 -1.22 -0.54
C ALA A 95 9.56 -2.16 0.54
N THR A 96 8.93 -3.27 0.13
CA THR A 96 8.38 -4.29 1.02
C THR A 96 9.48 -5.08 1.73
N TYR A 97 10.57 -5.39 1.03
CA TYR A 97 11.77 -5.96 1.65
C TYR A 97 12.30 -5.04 2.75
N LEU A 98 12.48 -3.74 2.46
CA LEU A 98 13.01 -2.76 3.41
C LEU A 98 12.10 -2.60 4.63
N LEU A 99 10.80 -2.50 4.42
CA LEU A 99 9.80 -2.39 5.48
C LEU A 99 9.84 -3.60 6.42
N THR A 100 9.78 -4.81 5.86
CA THR A 100 9.72 -6.04 6.65
C THR A 100 11.05 -6.34 7.35
N LYS A 101 12.17 -5.97 6.73
CA LYS A 101 13.51 -6.08 7.32
C LYS A 101 13.63 -5.31 8.62
N GLU A 102 13.05 -4.12 8.70
CA GLU A 102 13.05 -3.28 9.92
C GLU A 102 12.17 -3.86 11.03
N VAL A 103 11.22 -4.74 10.72
CA VAL A 103 10.26 -5.30 11.67
C VAL A 103 10.79 -6.58 12.34
N LYS A 104 11.21 -7.57 11.55
CA LYS A 104 11.58 -8.92 12.03
C LYS A 104 12.91 -9.46 11.46
N GLY A 105 13.56 -8.73 10.55
CA GLY A 105 14.87 -9.06 10.00
C GLY A 105 14.88 -9.46 8.52
N ALA A 106 16.07 -9.74 7.99
CA ALA A 106 16.29 -9.90 6.55
C ALA A 106 15.60 -11.12 5.93
N GLY A 107 15.47 -12.24 6.67
CA GLY A 107 14.80 -13.45 6.19
C GLY A 107 13.33 -13.20 5.87
N ALA A 108 12.60 -12.57 6.80
CA ALA A 108 11.21 -12.17 6.62
C ALA A 108 11.04 -11.14 5.49
N GLY A 109 12.04 -10.26 5.31
CA GLY A 109 12.06 -9.31 4.18
C GLY A 109 12.12 -9.99 2.83
N LEU A 110 12.99 -10.99 2.65
CA LEU A 110 13.13 -11.70 1.38
C LEU A 110 11.88 -12.49 1.05
N THR A 111 11.29 -13.18 2.03
CA THR A 111 10.04 -13.94 1.82
C THR A 111 8.87 -13.01 1.47
N ALA A 112 8.70 -11.88 2.19
CA ALA A 112 7.65 -10.91 1.90
C ALA A 112 7.79 -10.28 0.51
N ALA A 113 9.01 -9.93 0.09
CA ALA A 113 9.28 -9.36 -1.22
C ALA A 113 8.99 -10.33 -2.37
N ALA A 114 9.35 -11.60 -2.20
CA ALA A 114 9.03 -12.66 -3.16
C ALA A 114 7.52 -12.90 -3.28
N LEU A 115 6.79 -12.89 -2.16
CA LEU A 115 5.34 -13.05 -2.16
C LEU A 115 4.63 -11.88 -2.86
N LEU A 116 5.05 -10.63 -2.58
CA LEU A 116 4.44 -9.45 -3.20
C LEU A 116 4.69 -9.39 -4.70
N ALA A 117 5.87 -9.82 -5.18
CA ALA A 117 6.19 -9.81 -6.59
C ALA A 117 5.27 -10.71 -7.44
N MET A 118 4.58 -11.68 -6.81
CA MET A 118 3.72 -12.65 -7.49
C MET A 118 2.24 -12.52 -7.13
N VAL A 119 1.86 -11.68 -6.16
CA VAL A 119 0.49 -11.69 -5.63
C VAL A 119 -0.53 -11.24 -6.68
N PRO A 120 -1.58 -12.05 -6.99
CA PRO A 120 -2.56 -11.73 -8.02
C PRO A 120 -3.29 -10.42 -7.77
N SER A 121 -3.65 -10.13 -6.52
CA SER A 121 -4.30 -8.87 -6.13
C SER A 121 -3.54 -7.64 -6.62
N TYR A 122 -2.21 -7.61 -6.44
CA TYR A 122 -1.40 -6.48 -6.90
C TYR A 122 -1.25 -6.49 -8.42
N ILE A 123 -1.00 -7.66 -9.00
CA ILE A 123 -0.84 -7.81 -10.45
C ILE A 123 -2.07 -7.31 -11.20
N SER A 124 -3.28 -7.51 -10.67
CA SER A 124 -4.53 -7.08 -11.31
C SER A 124 -4.54 -5.60 -11.74
N ARG A 125 -3.87 -4.72 -10.98
CA ARG A 125 -3.77 -3.26 -11.22
C ARG A 125 -2.37 -2.80 -11.60
N SER A 126 -1.40 -3.70 -11.70
CA SER A 126 -0.01 -3.40 -12.07
C SER A 126 0.47 -4.14 -13.31
N VAL A 127 -0.46 -4.61 -14.15
CA VAL A 127 -0.12 -5.26 -15.42
C VAL A 127 0.45 -4.22 -16.39
N ALA A 128 1.42 -4.63 -17.21
CA ALA A 128 1.88 -3.83 -18.34
C ALA A 128 0.68 -3.40 -19.22
N GLY A 129 0.58 -2.09 -19.48
CA GLY A 129 -0.55 -1.47 -20.20
C GLY A 129 -1.63 -0.86 -19.29
N SER A 130 -1.67 -1.20 -18.00
CA SER A 130 -2.54 -0.51 -17.02
C SER A 130 -1.79 0.70 -16.44
N TYR A 131 -1.93 1.85 -17.10
CA TYR A 131 -1.31 3.12 -16.70
C TYR A 131 -2.24 3.93 -15.77
N ASP A 132 -2.52 3.35 -14.61
CA ASP A 132 -3.32 3.99 -13.55
C ASP A 132 -2.44 4.45 -12.37
N ASN A 133 -2.96 5.39 -11.59
CA ASN A 133 -2.29 6.02 -10.45
C ASN A 133 -1.88 4.99 -9.39
N GLU A 134 -2.65 3.91 -9.26
CA GLU A 134 -2.42 2.80 -8.34
C GLU A 134 -1.07 2.09 -8.56
N ALA A 135 -0.61 2.04 -9.81
CA ALA A 135 0.64 1.39 -10.17
C ALA A 135 1.85 2.03 -9.47
N VAL A 136 1.84 3.36 -9.33
CA VAL A 136 2.87 4.12 -8.62
C VAL A 136 2.55 4.25 -7.14
N ALA A 137 1.26 4.26 -6.77
CA ALA A 137 0.82 4.44 -5.39
C ALA A 137 1.34 3.36 -4.44
N ILE A 138 1.46 2.10 -4.87
CA ILE A 138 1.96 1.03 -3.97
C ILE A 138 3.44 1.19 -3.64
N PHE A 139 4.23 1.85 -4.47
CA PHE A 139 5.60 2.23 -4.09
C PHE A 139 5.61 3.16 -2.86
N ALA A 140 4.50 3.82 -2.53
CA ALA A 140 4.36 4.60 -1.30
C ALA A 140 4.38 3.77 0.00
N LEU A 141 4.43 2.43 -0.06
CA LEU A 141 4.90 1.59 1.07
C LEU A 141 6.27 2.04 1.58
N PHE A 142 7.07 2.71 0.73
CA PHE A 142 8.30 3.38 1.14
C PHE A 142 8.08 4.41 2.25
N THR A 143 6.94 5.10 2.28
CA THR A 143 6.53 5.99 3.38
C THR A 143 6.40 5.22 4.70
N PHE A 144 5.77 4.05 4.68
CA PHE A 144 5.68 3.20 5.87
C PHE A 144 7.07 2.71 6.32
N TYR A 145 7.95 2.36 5.38
CA TYR A 145 9.32 1.97 5.72
C TYR A 145 10.08 3.11 6.41
N LEU A 146 10.01 4.33 5.87
CA LEU A 146 10.67 5.50 6.44
C LEU A 146 10.08 5.89 7.79
N TYR A 147 8.77 5.74 7.96
CA TYR A 147 8.11 5.94 9.24
C TYR A 147 8.65 4.96 10.30
N ILE A 148 8.68 3.65 10.01
CA ILE A 148 9.23 2.64 10.94
C ILE A 148 10.72 2.90 11.20
N LYS A 149 11.49 3.23 10.16
CA LYS A 149 12.92 3.56 10.32
C LYS A 149 13.13 4.78 11.21
N THR A 150 12.27 5.78 11.10
CA THR A 150 12.29 6.97 11.96
C THR A 150 11.91 6.61 13.40
N LEU A 151 10.94 5.72 13.60
CA LEU A 151 10.58 5.22 14.94
C LEU A 151 11.74 4.46 15.61
N ASN A 152 12.42 3.60 14.85
CA ASN A 152 13.54 2.80 15.36
C ASN A 152 14.76 3.69 15.71
N THR A 153 15.12 4.61 14.80
CA THR A 153 16.34 5.44 14.93
C THR A 153 16.15 6.73 15.73
N GLY A 154 14.97 7.35 15.67
CA GLY A 154 14.69 8.66 16.27
C GLY A 154 15.39 9.83 15.58
N SER A 155 15.81 9.69 14.32
CA SER A 155 16.53 10.75 13.59
C SER A 155 15.58 11.69 12.83
N LEU A 156 15.81 13.00 12.97
CA LEU A 156 15.08 14.03 12.24
C LEU A 156 15.28 13.94 10.72
N PHE A 157 16.45 13.46 10.26
CA PHE A 157 16.72 13.28 8.84
C PHE A 157 15.71 12.31 8.20
N TYR A 158 15.50 11.15 8.82
CA TYR A 158 14.51 10.18 8.32
C TYR A 158 13.07 10.71 8.45
N ALA A 159 12.78 11.54 9.45
CA ALA A 159 11.47 12.20 9.57
C ALA A 159 11.19 13.16 8.40
N THR A 160 12.18 13.97 7.99
CA THR A 160 12.04 14.87 6.83
C THR A 160 11.90 14.08 5.52
N LEU A 161 12.66 12.99 5.37
CA LEU A 161 12.60 12.14 4.20
C LEU A 161 11.25 11.39 4.12
N ASN A 162 10.68 11.02 5.27
CA ASN A 162 9.32 10.49 5.37
C ASN A 162 8.26 11.50 4.93
N ALA A 163 8.39 12.78 5.31
CA ALA A 163 7.47 13.83 4.84
C ALA A 163 7.56 14.04 3.32
N LEU A 164 8.75 13.96 2.73
CA LEU A 164 8.93 14.02 1.27
C LEU A 164 8.33 12.80 0.55
N ALA A 165 8.50 11.60 1.11
CA ALA A 165 7.87 10.39 0.57
C ALA A 165 6.33 10.48 0.65
N TYR A 166 5.79 11.04 1.73
CA TYR A 166 4.37 11.32 1.85
C TYR A 166 3.89 12.37 0.85
N PHE A 167 4.66 13.43 0.60
CA PHE A 167 4.34 14.40 -0.45
C PHE A 167 4.26 13.75 -1.83
N TYR A 168 5.21 12.88 -2.17
CA TYR A 168 5.15 12.11 -3.42
C TYR A 168 3.86 11.26 -3.50
N MET A 169 3.47 10.62 -2.39
CA MET A 169 2.22 9.87 -2.32
C MET A 169 0.98 10.74 -2.52
N VAL A 170 0.92 11.93 -1.90
CA VAL A 170 -0.18 12.90 -2.09
C VAL A 170 -0.26 13.33 -3.57
N CYS A 171 0.88 13.49 -4.24
CA CYS A 171 0.93 13.80 -5.66
C CYS A 171 0.48 12.64 -6.54
N SER A 172 0.68 11.38 -6.12
CA SER A 172 0.39 10.20 -6.93
C SER A 172 -1.04 9.68 -6.77
N TRP A 173 -1.59 9.58 -5.56
CA TRP A 173 -2.88 8.92 -5.34
C TRP A 173 -3.66 9.48 -4.15
N GLY A 174 -4.99 9.59 -4.32
CA GLY A 174 -5.93 10.05 -3.29
C GLY A 174 -5.96 9.21 -2.00
N GLY A 175 -5.39 8.00 -2.01
CA GLY A 175 -5.25 7.16 -0.80
C GLY A 175 -4.23 7.67 0.21
N TYR A 176 -3.62 8.84 0.03
CA TYR A 176 -2.82 9.50 1.07
C TYR A 176 -3.62 9.75 2.37
N THR A 177 -4.95 9.85 2.26
CA THR A 177 -5.90 9.95 3.38
C THR A 177 -5.89 8.69 4.27
N PHE A 178 -5.56 7.53 3.71
CA PHE A 178 -5.36 6.31 4.50
C PHE A 178 -4.09 6.41 5.35
N ILE A 179 -2.97 6.87 4.78
CA ILE A 179 -1.68 7.01 5.49
C ILE A 179 -1.76 8.00 6.65
N ILE A 180 -2.35 9.17 6.39
CA ILE A 180 -2.47 10.25 7.38
C ILE A 180 -3.41 9.89 8.53
N ASN A 181 -4.28 8.88 8.38
CA ASN A 181 -5.14 8.38 9.45
C ASN A 181 -4.55 7.16 10.16
N LEU A 182 -3.81 6.30 9.45
CA LEU A 182 -3.17 5.12 10.02
C LEU A 182 -2.02 5.48 10.97
N ILE A 183 -1.19 6.47 10.62
CA ILE A 183 -0.04 6.90 11.44
C ILE A 183 -0.50 7.46 12.81
N PRO A 184 -1.46 8.42 12.88
CA PRO A 184 -2.01 8.88 14.15
C PRO A 184 -2.65 7.78 14.97
N MET A 185 -3.37 6.84 14.33
CA MET A 185 -3.98 5.71 15.02
C MET A 185 -2.91 4.82 15.69
N HIS A 186 -1.76 4.62 15.04
CA HIS A 186 -0.62 3.94 15.63
C HIS A 186 -0.01 4.71 16.81
N VAL A 187 0.17 6.03 16.66
CA VAL A 187 0.68 6.88 17.75
C VAL A 187 -0.24 6.82 18.97
N LEU A 188 -1.56 6.88 18.74
CA LEU A 188 -2.56 6.76 19.80
C LEU A 188 -2.47 5.38 20.49
N LEU A 189 -2.32 4.30 19.72
CA LEU A 189 -2.13 2.95 20.25
C LEU A 189 -0.87 2.86 21.12
N CYS A 190 0.25 3.48 20.71
CA CYS A 190 1.48 3.55 21.51
C CYS A 190 1.28 4.34 22.82
N ILE A 191 0.49 5.41 22.79
CA ILE A 191 0.16 6.21 23.99
C ILE A 191 -0.71 5.40 24.95
N VAL A 192 -1.77 4.74 24.45
CA VAL A 192 -2.71 3.93 25.25
C VAL A 192 -2.02 2.71 25.87
N THR A 193 -1.09 2.07 25.15
CA THR A 193 -0.28 0.96 25.67
C THR A 193 0.83 1.41 26.63
N GLY A 194 0.97 2.73 26.89
CA GLY A 194 1.94 3.29 27.81
C GLY A 194 3.39 3.32 27.28
N ARG A 195 3.58 3.06 25.98
CA ARG A 195 4.89 2.99 25.32
C ARG A 195 5.28 4.32 24.66
N TYR A 196 5.10 5.41 25.39
CA TYR A 196 5.56 6.72 24.91
C TYR A 196 7.09 6.81 24.94
N SER A 197 7.69 7.23 23.82
CA SER A 197 9.13 7.48 23.70
C SER A 197 9.37 8.82 22.98
N SER A 198 10.46 9.51 23.30
CA SER A 198 10.87 10.73 22.57
C SER A 198 11.08 10.47 21.08
N ARG A 199 11.42 9.22 20.69
CA ARG A 199 11.53 8.80 19.29
C ARG A 199 10.19 8.86 18.56
N LEU A 200 9.09 8.50 19.22
CA LEU A 200 7.73 8.58 18.68
C LEU A 200 7.34 10.03 18.39
N TYR A 201 7.70 10.95 19.30
CA TYR A 201 7.48 12.38 19.11
C TYR A 201 8.26 12.93 17.90
N ILE A 202 9.55 12.60 17.78
CA ILE A 202 10.39 13.02 16.64
C ILE A 202 9.90 12.40 15.32
N ALA A 203 9.32 11.20 15.35
CA ALA A 203 8.76 10.57 14.16
C ALA A 203 7.46 11.22 13.68
N TYR A 204 6.59 11.63 14.61
CA TYR A 204 5.23 12.08 14.29
C TYR A 204 5.09 13.59 14.13
N ALA A 205 5.70 14.40 14.99
CA ALA A 205 5.49 15.86 14.96
C ALA A 205 5.99 16.52 13.66
N PRO A 206 7.21 16.25 13.15
CA PRO A 206 7.66 16.77 11.86
C PRO A 206 6.84 16.24 10.69
N PHE A 207 6.36 14.99 10.78
CA PHE A 207 5.54 14.38 9.74
C PHE A 207 4.22 15.11 9.55
N VAL A 208 3.51 15.46 10.63
CA VAL A 208 2.25 16.21 10.53
C VAL A 208 2.49 17.62 10.02
N VAL A 209 3.48 18.35 10.56
CA VAL A 209 3.73 19.74 10.17
C VAL A 209 4.22 19.85 8.72
N LEU A 210 5.29 19.13 8.37
CA LEU A 210 5.84 19.17 7.02
C LEU A 210 4.93 18.49 6.02
N GLY A 211 4.32 17.35 6.39
CA GLY A 211 3.42 16.61 5.51
C GLY A 211 2.17 17.41 5.14
N THR A 212 1.56 18.13 6.08
CA THR A 212 0.39 18.98 5.79
C THR A 212 0.76 20.21 4.96
N LEU A 213 1.89 20.85 5.26
CA LEU A 213 2.38 21.99 4.47
C LEU A 213 2.68 21.58 3.03
N LEU A 214 3.35 20.44 2.84
CA LEU A 214 3.65 19.91 1.50
C LEU A 214 2.38 19.45 0.78
N ALA A 215 1.43 18.81 1.47
CA ALA A 215 0.15 18.41 0.88
C ALA A 215 -0.66 19.61 0.39
N ALA A 216 -0.62 20.73 1.11
CA ALA A 216 -1.31 21.96 0.73
C ALA A 216 -0.76 22.62 -0.54
N LEU A 217 0.47 22.28 -0.96
CA LEU A 217 1.06 22.77 -2.22
C LEU A 217 0.46 22.10 -3.45
N VAL A 218 -0.14 20.92 -3.31
CA VAL A 218 -0.74 20.18 -4.44
C VAL A 218 -2.06 20.86 -4.80
N PRO A 219 -2.25 21.41 -6.01
CA PRO A 219 -3.44 22.21 -6.36
C PRO A 219 -4.77 21.49 -6.14
N VAL A 220 -4.82 20.18 -6.41
CA VAL A 220 -6.01 19.33 -6.19
C VAL A 220 -6.43 19.28 -4.72
N VAL A 221 -5.44 19.30 -3.82
CA VAL A 221 -5.67 19.22 -2.38
C VAL A 221 -5.85 20.62 -1.82
N GLY A 222 -4.93 21.54 -2.11
CA GLY A 222 -4.96 22.92 -1.65
C GLY A 222 -5.25 23.02 -0.15
N PHE A 223 -6.19 23.89 0.22
CA PHE A 223 -6.63 24.06 1.61
C PHE A 223 -7.54 22.94 2.13
N ASN A 224 -7.94 21.99 1.28
CA ASN A 224 -8.72 20.83 1.74
C ASN A 224 -7.91 19.97 2.72
N ALA A 225 -6.58 19.99 2.66
CA ALA A 225 -5.72 19.33 3.66
C ALA A 225 -5.98 19.77 5.11
N VAL A 226 -6.51 20.99 5.31
CA VAL A 226 -6.80 21.55 6.63
C VAL A 226 -8.30 21.59 6.92
N MET A 227 -9.12 21.85 5.90
CA MET A 227 -10.56 22.07 6.06
C MET A 227 -11.39 20.77 6.07
N THR A 228 -10.91 19.68 5.47
CA THR A 228 -11.67 18.43 5.44
C THR A 228 -11.56 17.66 6.75
N SER A 229 -12.64 16.96 7.11
CA SER A 229 -12.65 16.18 8.36
C SER A 229 -11.76 14.95 8.31
N GLU A 230 -11.33 14.54 7.12
CA GLU A 230 -10.47 13.39 6.88
C GLU A 230 -9.08 13.55 7.52
N HIS A 231 -8.63 14.79 7.78
CA HIS A 231 -7.34 15.10 8.41
C HIS A 231 -7.43 15.42 9.91
N PHE A 232 -8.64 15.59 10.46
CA PHE A 232 -8.83 16.00 11.85
C PHE A 232 -8.27 15.01 12.87
N ALA A 233 -8.29 13.70 12.57
CA ALA A 233 -7.69 12.70 13.44
C ALA A 233 -6.18 12.95 13.64
N SER A 234 -5.48 13.39 12.59
CA SER A 234 -4.06 13.73 12.67
C SER A 234 -3.82 14.98 13.51
N PHE A 235 -4.62 16.04 13.34
CA PHE A 235 -4.47 17.24 14.17
C PHE A 235 -4.82 16.98 15.65
N LEU A 236 -5.83 16.14 15.93
CA LEU A 236 -6.20 15.78 17.29
C LEU A 236 -5.07 15.02 18.00
N VAL A 237 -4.50 13.98 17.35
CA VAL A 237 -3.40 13.21 17.93
C VAL A 237 -2.13 14.06 18.03
N PHE A 238 -1.92 15.02 17.14
CA PHE A 238 -0.86 16.01 17.25
C PHE A 238 -1.00 16.86 18.53
N ILE A 239 -2.19 17.31 18.90
CA ILE A 239 -2.40 18.01 20.18
C ILE A 239 -2.13 17.07 21.35
N ILE A 240 -2.65 15.84 21.31
CA ILE A 240 -2.48 14.85 22.38
C ILE A 240 -0.99 14.55 22.62
N ILE A 241 -0.19 14.35 21.57
CA ILE A 241 1.23 14.02 21.75
C ILE A 241 2.01 15.18 22.36
N HIS A 242 1.66 16.45 22.08
CA HIS A 242 2.28 17.61 22.71
C HIS A 242 1.96 17.69 24.20
N VAL A 243 0.70 17.43 24.58
CA VAL A 243 0.28 17.37 25.99
C VAL A 243 1.01 16.24 26.71
N VAL A 244 1.08 15.05 26.12
CA VAL A 244 1.82 13.90 26.69
C VAL A 244 3.30 14.24 26.85
N ALA A 245 3.94 14.79 25.82
CA ALA A 245 5.34 15.21 25.87
C ALA A 245 5.61 16.20 27.01
N PHE A 246 4.72 17.19 27.18
CA PHE A 246 4.80 18.18 28.25
C PHE A 246 4.63 17.54 29.65
N VAL A 247 3.70 16.61 29.82
CA VAL A 247 3.53 15.85 31.08
C VAL A 247 4.79 15.05 31.42
N TYR A 248 5.40 14.38 30.44
CA TYR A 248 6.65 13.64 30.64
C TYR A 248 7.83 14.57 30.97
N TYR A 249 7.86 15.78 30.39
CA TYR A 249 8.87 16.79 30.74
C TYR A 249 8.73 17.26 32.19
N ILE A 250 7.51 17.59 32.63
CA ILE A 250 7.21 17.96 34.03
C ILE A 250 7.57 16.83 34.99
N LYS A 251 7.31 15.57 34.60
CA LYS A 251 7.72 14.37 35.38
C LYS A 251 9.21 14.32 35.66
N GLY A 252 10.03 14.80 34.72
CA GLY A 252 11.49 14.83 34.88
C GLY A 252 11.99 15.87 35.87
N ILE A 253 11.20 16.92 36.15
CA ILE A 253 11.63 18.08 36.95
C ILE A 253 11.06 18.04 38.38
N LEU A 254 9.87 17.47 38.59
CA LEU A 254 9.17 17.52 39.88
C LEU A 254 9.38 16.28 40.77
N SER A 255 9.49 16.50 42.09
CA SER A 255 9.46 15.45 43.13
C SER A 255 8.15 14.64 43.11
N PRO A 256 8.15 13.32 43.40
CA PRO A 256 7.00 12.41 43.22
C PRO A 256 5.72 12.82 43.96
N LYS A 257 5.82 13.59 45.07
CA LYS A 257 4.66 14.10 45.82
C LYS A 257 4.02 15.31 45.13
N MET A 258 4.83 16.26 44.64
CA MET A 258 4.34 17.39 43.84
C MET A 258 3.94 16.96 42.43
N PHE A 259 4.55 15.89 41.90
CA PHE A 259 4.18 15.28 40.63
C PHE A 259 2.75 14.72 40.66
N LYS A 260 2.31 14.06 41.73
CA LYS A 260 0.91 13.59 41.83
C LYS A 260 -0.10 14.75 41.76
N VAL A 261 0.18 15.86 42.43
CA VAL A 261 -0.69 17.06 42.42
C VAL A 261 -0.62 17.79 41.08
N ALA A 262 0.59 17.97 40.52
CA ALA A 262 0.79 18.59 39.21
C ALA A 262 0.23 17.74 38.07
N VAL A 263 0.29 16.41 38.15
CA VAL A 263 -0.35 15.50 37.21
C VAL A 263 -1.86 15.55 37.36
N MET A 264 -2.41 15.59 38.57
CA MET A 264 -3.84 15.75 38.75
C MET A 264 -4.33 17.09 38.17
N LEU A 265 -3.54 18.16 38.33
CA LEU A 265 -3.84 19.49 37.81
C LEU A 265 -3.66 19.57 36.28
N VAL A 266 -2.55 19.07 35.72
CA VAL A 266 -2.29 19.02 34.26
C VAL A 266 -3.18 18.02 33.54
N ILE A 267 -3.54 16.89 34.15
CA ILE A 267 -4.56 15.99 33.61
C ILE A 267 -5.93 16.64 33.72
N SER A 268 -6.29 17.33 34.81
CA SER A 268 -7.60 18.00 34.89
C SER A 268 -7.73 19.17 33.90
N VAL A 269 -6.70 19.99 33.76
CA VAL A 269 -6.65 21.11 32.80
C VAL A 269 -6.47 20.60 31.38
N GLY A 270 -5.62 19.59 31.17
CA GLY A 270 -5.40 18.95 29.87
C GLY A 270 -6.63 18.18 29.39
N LEU A 271 -7.36 17.52 30.28
CA LEU A 271 -8.65 16.89 29.99
C LEU A 271 -9.72 17.95 29.73
N ALA A 272 -9.75 19.05 30.48
CA ALA A 272 -10.66 20.16 30.22
C ALA A 272 -10.38 20.83 28.86
N VAL A 273 -9.12 21.05 28.51
CA VAL A 273 -8.71 21.59 27.20
C VAL A 273 -8.98 20.57 26.09
N CYS A 274 -8.72 19.28 26.30
CA CYS A 274 -9.01 18.24 25.33
C CYS A 274 -10.52 18.09 25.13
N CYS A 275 -11.33 18.17 26.19
CA CYS A 275 -12.79 18.19 26.12
C CYS A 275 -13.30 19.47 25.46
N ALA A 276 -12.69 20.63 25.72
CA ALA A 276 -13.06 21.89 25.08
C ALA A 276 -12.71 21.87 23.58
N VAL A 277 -11.52 21.40 23.20
CA VAL A 277 -11.12 21.24 21.80
C VAL A 277 -11.98 20.20 21.10
N MET A 278 -12.28 19.06 21.75
CA MET A 278 -13.22 18.07 21.22
C MET A 278 -14.63 18.66 21.09
N ALA A 279 -15.10 19.46 22.04
CA ALA A 279 -16.40 20.11 21.95
C ALA A 279 -16.45 21.16 20.83
N ILE A 280 -15.38 21.93 20.63
CA ILE A 280 -15.24 22.89 19.52
C ILE A 280 -15.18 22.13 18.19
N LEU A 281 -14.44 21.02 18.12
CA LEU A 281 -14.33 20.20 16.92
C LEU A 281 -15.67 19.54 16.57
N ILE A 282 -16.38 19.01 17.57
CA ILE A 282 -17.73 18.44 17.41
C ILE A 282 -18.72 19.52 16.99
N ALA A 283 -18.65 20.73 17.55
CA ALA A 283 -19.50 21.85 17.15
C ALA A 283 -19.21 22.30 15.70
N LEU A 284 -17.93 22.38 15.32
CA LEU A 284 -17.51 22.72 13.96
C LEU A 284 -18.01 21.67 12.95
N VAL A 285 -17.85 20.39 13.28
CA VAL A 285 -18.31 19.25 12.47
C VAL A 285 -19.84 19.20 12.39
N ALA A 286 -20.56 19.47 13.48
CA ALA A 286 -22.01 19.49 13.51
C ALA A 286 -22.62 20.69 12.75
N SER A 287 -21.88 21.79 12.63
CA SER A 287 -22.31 22.98 11.88
C SER A 287 -22.14 22.87 10.36
N SER A 288 -21.38 21.89 9.87
CA SER A 288 -21.16 21.69 8.43
C SER A 288 -22.30 20.84 7.82
N PRO A 289 -22.93 21.27 6.71
CA PRO A 289 -24.06 20.57 6.08
C PRO A 289 -23.79 19.11 5.68
N THR A 290 -22.53 18.71 5.54
CA THR A 290 -22.09 17.35 5.17
C THR A 290 -21.33 16.62 6.30
N LYS A 291 -21.33 17.15 7.54
CA LYS A 291 -20.45 16.73 8.63
C LYS A 291 -18.95 16.76 8.27
N GLY A 292 -18.55 17.46 7.19
CA GLY A 292 -17.16 17.61 6.75
C GLY A 292 -16.54 16.43 5.98
N TRP A 293 -17.26 15.32 5.81
CA TRP A 293 -16.79 14.13 5.09
C TRP A 293 -17.16 14.19 3.60
N SER A 294 -16.26 13.72 2.72
CA SER A 294 -16.61 13.52 1.31
C SER A 294 -17.58 12.34 1.16
N GLY A 295 -18.49 12.38 0.17
CA GLY A 295 -19.45 11.29 -0.05
C GLY A 295 -18.79 9.93 -0.29
N ARG A 296 -17.61 9.91 -0.94
CA ARG A 296 -16.81 8.71 -1.17
C ARG A 296 -16.14 8.18 0.12
N SER A 297 -15.61 9.04 0.98
CA SER A 297 -15.03 8.59 2.26
C SER A 297 -16.11 8.12 3.24
N LEU A 298 -17.26 8.78 3.27
CA LEU A 298 -18.38 8.38 4.11
C LEU A 298 -18.91 7.01 3.70
N SER A 299 -18.93 6.68 2.40
CA SER A 299 -19.33 5.35 1.94
C SER A 299 -18.41 4.21 2.39
N LEU A 300 -17.15 4.52 2.76
CA LEU A 300 -16.24 3.52 3.31
C LEU A 300 -16.51 3.23 4.79
N LEU A 301 -17.10 4.19 5.52
CA LEU A 301 -17.48 4.04 6.92
C LEU A 301 -18.91 3.52 7.07
N ASP A 302 -19.81 4.00 6.21
CA ASP A 302 -21.18 3.53 6.08
C ASP A 302 -21.43 3.00 4.66
N PRO A 303 -21.32 1.68 4.44
CA PRO A 303 -21.51 1.08 3.12
C PRO A 303 -22.94 1.23 2.59
N THR A 304 -23.92 1.58 3.43
CA THR A 304 -25.32 1.76 3.01
C THR A 304 -25.61 3.17 2.48
N TYR A 305 -24.72 4.13 2.74
CA TYR A 305 -24.93 5.53 2.37
C TYR A 305 -24.91 5.74 0.84
N ALA A 306 -23.94 5.16 0.15
CA ALA A 306 -23.78 5.34 -1.30
C ALA A 306 -24.98 4.76 -2.07
N SER A 307 -25.41 3.55 -1.74
CA SER A 307 -26.53 2.91 -2.44
C SER A 307 -27.86 3.65 -2.26
N LYS A 308 -28.05 4.34 -1.13
CA LYS A 308 -29.28 5.07 -0.82
C LYS A 308 -29.31 6.49 -1.37
N TYR A 309 -28.19 7.22 -1.32
CA TYR A 309 -28.17 8.66 -1.58
C TYR A 309 -27.39 9.07 -2.83
N ILE A 310 -26.44 8.26 -3.31
CA ILE A 310 -25.58 8.61 -4.45
C ILE A 310 -25.44 7.40 -5.39
N PRO A 311 -26.42 7.18 -6.30
CA PRO A 311 -26.46 5.99 -7.16
C PRO A 311 -25.24 5.89 -8.09
N ILE A 312 -24.62 7.01 -8.48
CA ILE A 312 -23.41 7.04 -9.33
C ILE A 312 -22.22 6.35 -8.66
N ILE A 313 -22.09 6.48 -7.33
CA ILE A 313 -21.01 5.79 -6.59
C ILE A 313 -21.33 4.29 -6.52
N ALA A 314 -22.59 3.93 -6.29
CA ALA A 314 -23.00 2.53 -6.21
C ALA A 314 -22.98 1.79 -7.57
N SER A 315 -23.10 2.52 -8.69
CA SER A 315 -23.11 1.91 -10.04
C SER A 315 -21.76 1.38 -10.49
N VAL A 316 -20.65 1.83 -9.89
CA VAL A 316 -19.32 1.31 -10.23
C VAL A 316 -19.15 -0.08 -9.61
N SER A 317 -18.84 -1.08 -10.44
CA SER A 317 -18.65 -2.46 -9.99
C SER A 317 -17.54 -2.61 -8.94
N GLU A 318 -16.53 -1.75 -8.99
CA GLU A 318 -15.40 -1.73 -8.04
C GLU A 318 -15.78 -1.30 -6.62
N HIS A 319 -16.89 -0.56 -6.46
CA HIS A 319 -17.41 -0.09 -5.16
C HIS A 319 -18.19 -1.18 -4.41
N GLN A 320 -18.44 -2.34 -5.02
CA GLN A 320 -19.18 -3.43 -4.40
C GLN A 320 -18.33 -4.17 -3.35
N PRO A 321 -18.97 -4.80 -2.35
CA PRO A 321 -18.27 -5.61 -1.36
C PRO A 321 -17.78 -6.94 -1.99
N PRO A 322 -16.55 -7.40 -1.68
CA PRO A 322 -16.05 -8.66 -2.20
C PRO A 322 -16.65 -9.86 -1.47
N THR A 323 -16.75 -10.97 -2.20
CA THR A 323 -17.16 -12.26 -1.64
C THR A 323 -15.94 -13.07 -1.20
N TRP A 324 -16.15 -14.08 -0.35
CA TRP A 324 -15.04 -14.93 0.13
C TRP A 324 -14.24 -15.63 -1.00
N PRO A 325 -14.82 -16.03 -2.15
CA PRO A 325 -14.03 -16.60 -3.26
C PRO A 325 -13.08 -15.58 -3.88
N SER A 326 -13.43 -14.28 -3.89
CA SER A 326 -12.54 -13.22 -4.38
C SER A 326 -11.27 -13.16 -3.53
N TYR A 327 -11.40 -13.22 -2.20
CA TYR A 327 -10.23 -13.31 -1.30
C TYR A 327 -9.38 -14.55 -1.61
N PHE A 328 -10.01 -15.70 -1.82
CA PHE A 328 -9.25 -16.91 -2.13
C PHE A 328 -8.56 -16.83 -3.51
N MET A 329 -9.20 -16.24 -4.51
CA MET A 329 -8.62 -16.03 -5.83
C MET A 329 -7.39 -15.10 -5.76
N ASP A 330 -7.47 -14.05 -4.94
CA ASP A 330 -6.49 -12.96 -4.91
C ASP A 330 -5.28 -13.18 -4.01
N ILE A 331 -5.47 -13.85 -2.87
CA ILE A 331 -4.40 -14.09 -1.89
C ILE A 331 -4.18 -15.59 -1.59
N ASN A 332 -5.08 -16.49 -2.00
CA ASN A 332 -4.98 -17.95 -1.88
C ASN A 332 -4.35 -18.42 -0.54
N VAL A 333 -3.14 -19.00 -0.60
CA VAL A 333 -2.40 -19.53 0.56
C VAL A 333 -2.14 -18.47 1.65
N LEU A 334 -1.95 -17.20 1.27
CA LEU A 334 -1.65 -16.13 2.23
C LEU A 334 -2.81 -15.90 3.20
N ALA A 335 -4.06 -16.16 2.78
CA ALA A 335 -5.21 -16.02 3.66
C ALA A 335 -5.07 -16.87 4.95
N PHE A 336 -4.47 -18.06 4.85
CA PHE A 336 -4.22 -18.94 5.99
C PHE A 336 -2.97 -18.55 6.79
N LEU A 337 -1.98 -17.92 6.15
CA LEU A 337 -0.72 -17.50 6.79
C LEU A 337 -0.85 -16.16 7.53
N VAL A 338 -1.80 -15.30 7.16
CA VAL A 338 -2.00 -13.99 7.80
C VAL A 338 -2.27 -14.10 9.30
N PRO A 339 -3.20 -14.95 9.80
CA PRO A 339 -3.42 -15.12 11.23
C PRO A 339 -2.17 -15.62 11.97
N ALA A 340 -1.41 -16.55 11.37
CA ALA A 340 -0.16 -17.04 11.93
C ALA A 340 0.90 -15.93 12.03
N GLY A 341 0.96 -15.05 11.04
CA GLY A 341 1.82 -13.86 11.04
C GLY A 341 1.44 -12.88 12.15
N ILE A 342 0.14 -12.64 12.36
CA ILE A 342 -0.35 -11.74 13.43
C ILE A 342 0.14 -12.25 14.78
N ILE A 343 -0.03 -13.55 15.04
CA ILE A 343 0.45 -14.19 16.28
C ILE A 343 1.98 -14.05 16.39
N ALA A 344 2.73 -14.30 15.32
CA ALA A 344 4.20 -14.15 15.32
C ALA A 344 4.66 -12.71 15.61
N CYS A 345 3.89 -11.70 15.24
CA CYS A 345 4.16 -10.29 15.56
C CYS A 345 3.88 -9.93 17.03
N PHE A 346 2.99 -10.68 17.70
CA PHE A 346 2.74 -10.50 19.13
C PHE A 346 3.87 -11.08 20.02
N LEU A 347 4.67 -12.00 19.48
CA LEU A 347 5.82 -12.62 20.15
C LEU A 347 7.16 -12.25 19.47
N PRO A 348 7.87 -11.15 19.81
CA PRO A 348 7.60 -10.10 20.79
C PRO A 348 6.97 -8.82 20.20
N LEU A 349 6.14 -8.14 20.98
CA LEU A 349 5.54 -6.84 20.65
C LEU A 349 6.58 -5.69 20.66
N SER A 350 7.05 -5.27 19.48
CA SER A 350 7.83 -4.04 19.27
C SER A 350 6.95 -2.91 18.74
N ASP A 351 7.41 -1.67 18.83
CA ASP A 351 6.68 -0.50 18.29
C ASP A 351 6.52 -0.60 16.75
N ALA A 352 7.45 -1.28 16.07
CA ALA A 352 7.33 -1.58 14.64
C ALA A 352 6.31 -2.68 14.37
N SER A 353 6.25 -3.74 15.20
CA SER A 353 5.28 -4.82 15.00
C SER A 353 3.84 -4.39 15.31
N SER A 354 3.64 -3.47 16.27
CA SER A 354 2.31 -2.88 16.50
C SER A 354 1.79 -2.09 15.31
N PHE A 355 2.66 -1.38 14.58
CA PHE A 355 2.26 -0.66 13.37
C PHE A 355 1.78 -1.63 12.28
N VAL A 356 2.53 -2.70 12.01
CA VAL A 356 2.16 -3.68 10.97
C VAL A 356 0.88 -4.43 11.34
N VAL A 357 0.66 -4.75 12.62
CA VAL A 357 -0.60 -5.35 13.10
C VAL A 357 -1.78 -4.38 12.89
N LEU A 358 -1.60 -3.10 13.22
CA LEU A 358 -2.64 -2.11 12.97
C LEU A 358 -2.94 -1.95 11.47
N TYR A 359 -1.89 -1.96 10.64
CA TYR A 359 -2.01 -1.88 9.20
C TYR A 359 -2.85 -3.04 8.63
N ILE A 360 -2.54 -4.30 8.98
CA ILE A 360 -3.32 -5.44 8.48
C ILE A 360 -4.76 -5.43 8.97
N VAL A 361 -5.02 -5.11 10.24
CA VAL A 361 -6.39 -5.07 10.79
C VAL A 361 -7.23 -4.01 10.07
N THR A 362 -6.66 -2.83 9.85
CA THR A 362 -7.35 -1.73 9.16
C THR A 362 -7.56 -2.06 7.68
N SER A 363 -6.57 -2.65 7.01
CA SER A 363 -6.68 -3.04 5.60
C SER A 363 -7.71 -4.15 5.37
N VAL A 364 -7.82 -5.15 6.27
CA VAL A 364 -8.83 -6.21 6.19
C VAL A 364 -10.25 -5.65 6.29
N TYR A 365 -10.47 -4.67 7.17
CA TYR A 365 -11.77 -4.01 7.27
C TYR A 365 -12.14 -3.29 5.97
N PHE A 366 -11.24 -2.45 5.44
CA PHE A 366 -11.50 -1.69 4.23
C PHE A 366 -11.63 -2.56 2.98
N SER A 367 -10.84 -3.62 2.86
CA SER A 367 -11.01 -4.60 1.78
C SER A 367 -12.36 -5.33 1.90
N GLY A 368 -12.90 -5.51 3.11
CA GLY A 368 -14.21 -6.11 3.33
C GLY A 368 -15.36 -5.24 2.84
N VAL A 369 -15.18 -3.93 2.81
CA VAL A 369 -16.20 -2.97 2.35
C VAL A 369 -16.20 -2.79 0.84
N MET A 370 -15.01 -2.78 0.20
CA MET A 370 -14.87 -2.44 -1.22
C MET A 370 -13.82 -3.31 -1.91
N VAL A 371 -14.17 -3.90 -3.07
CA VAL A 371 -13.27 -4.79 -3.84
C VAL A 371 -11.97 -4.10 -4.23
N ARG A 372 -12.02 -2.84 -4.69
CA ARG A 372 -10.82 -2.08 -5.10
C ARG A 372 -9.78 -1.95 -3.97
N LEU A 373 -10.21 -1.95 -2.70
CA LEU A 373 -9.32 -1.82 -1.55
C LEU A 373 -8.59 -3.12 -1.19
N MET A 374 -8.88 -4.24 -1.88
CA MET A 374 -8.04 -5.45 -1.83
C MET A 374 -6.59 -5.17 -2.25
N LEU A 375 -6.38 -4.12 -3.05
CA LEU A 375 -5.06 -3.62 -3.42
C LEU A 375 -4.23 -3.20 -2.19
N VAL A 376 -4.85 -2.56 -1.20
CA VAL A 376 -4.18 -2.11 0.05
C VAL A 376 -3.96 -3.28 1.00
N LEU A 377 -4.81 -4.31 0.94
CA LEU A 377 -4.62 -5.54 1.70
C LEU A 377 -3.41 -6.35 1.22
N ALA A 378 -3.14 -6.39 -0.10
CA ALA A 378 -2.14 -7.30 -0.65
C ALA A 378 -0.74 -7.15 -0.01
N PRO A 379 -0.16 -5.93 0.08
CA PRO A 379 1.14 -5.77 0.73
C PRO A 379 1.11 -6.13 2.21
N ALA A 380 0.05 -5.77 2.94
CA ALA A 380 -0.10 -6.12 4.34
C ALA A 380 -0.11 -7.65 4.53
N ALA A 381 -0.89 -8.35 3.71
CA ALA A 381 -0.99 -9.81 3.74
C ALA A 381 0.35 -10.48 3.39
N CYS A 382 1.09 -9.96 2.41
CA CYS A 382 2.42 -10.46 2.05
C CYS A 382 3.44 -10.27 3.18
N ILE A 383 3.44 -9.13 3.87
CA ILE A 383 4.33 -8.87 5.01
C ILE A 383 4.04 -9.85 6.15
N MET A 384 2.77 -10.00 6.55
CA MET A 384 2.38 -10.90 7.63
C MET A 384 2.68 -12.36 7.28
N SER A 385 2.36 -12.78 6.06
CA SER A 385 2.65 -14.14 5.59
C SER A 385 4.15 -14.40 5.46
N GLY A 386 4.93 -13.41 5.01
CA GLY A 386 6.38 -13.48 4.93
C GLY A 386 7.05 -13.64 6.30
N ILE A 387 6.56 -12.93 7.32
CA ILE A 387 6.99 -13.08 8.72
C ILE A 387 6.64 -14.49 9.23
N ALA A 388 5.42 -14.97 9.00
CA ALA A 388 4.99 -16.30 9.42
C ALA A 388 5.87 -17.41 8.82
N LEU A 389 6.11 -17.35 7.50
CA LEU A 389 6.96 -18.30 6.80
C LEU A 389 8.41 -18.24 7.31
N SER A 390 8.97 -17.04 7.49
CA SER A 390 10.34 -16.90 7.96
C SER A 390 10.54 -17.45 9.37
N GLU A 391 9.58 -17.24 10.27
CA GLU A 391 9.65 -17.79 11.63
C GLU A 391 9.49 -19.32 11.60
N ALA A 392 8.56 -19.84 10.78
CA ALA A 392 8.40 -21.29 10.59
C ALA A 392 9.69 -21.94 10.06
N PHE A 393 10.29 -21.37 9.01
CA PHE A 393 11.57 -21.84 8.47
C PHE A 393 12.70 -21.75 9.50
N HIS A 394 12.76 -20.69 10.30
CA HIS A 394 13.77 -20.53 11.33
C HIS A 394 13.63 -21.60 12.44
N VAL A 395 12.41 -21.93 12.84
CA VAL A 395 12.14 -23.00 13.82
C VAL A 395 12.55 -24.38 13.26
N PHE A 396 12.15 -24.72 12.03
CA PHE A 396 12.43 -26.03 11.44
C PHE A 396 13.90 -26.24 11.06
N THR A 397 14.56 -25.21 10.52
CA THR A 397 16.01 -25.33 10.21
C THR A 397 16.85 -25.44 11.48
N ARG A 398 16.41 -24.79 12.56
CA ARG A 398 17.08 -24.87 13.85
C ARG A 398 16.88 -26.23 14.53
N SER A 399 15.70 -26.84 14.46
CA SER A 399 15.48 -28.19 14.99
C SER A 399 16.36 -29.21 14.27
N ILE A 400 16.45 -29.12 12.94
CA ILE A 400 17.35 -29.97 12.13
C ILE A 400 18.81 -29.76 12.53
N LYS A 401 19.28 -28.50 12.59
CA LYS A 401 20.67 -28.20 12.96
C LYS A 401 21.03 -28.66 14.37
N PHE A 402 20.07 -28.68 15.30
CA PHE A 402 20.28 -29.13 16.68
C PHE A 402 20.32 -30.66 16.81
N GLN A 403 19.57 -31.38 15.96
CA GLN A 403 19.49 -32.84 15.98
C GLN A 403 20.52 -33.53 15.06
N LEU A 404 21.04 -32.83 14.05
CA LEU A 404 22.07 -33.34 13.13
C LEU A 404 23.36 -33.83 13.84
N PRO A 405 23.88 -33.17 14.91
CA PRO A 405 25.00 -33.68 15.68
C PRO A 405 24.69 -34.96 16.46
N GLY A 406 23.42 -35.23 16.77
CA GLY A 406 23.00 -36.45 17.47
C GLY A 406 22.97 -37.68 16.57
N LEU A 407 22.78 -37.49 15.25
CA LEU A 407 22.72 -38.57 14.26
C LEU A 407 24.11 -38.92 13.68
N LEU A 408 24.99 -37.92 13.52
CA LEU A 408 26.38 -38.11 13.10
C LEU A 408 27.33 -38.52 14.25
N GLY A 409 26.90 -38.39 15.50
CA GLY A 409 27.68 -38.71 16.71
C GLY A 409 27.39 -40.08 17.33
N SER A 410 26.41 -40.84 16.82
CA SER A 410 25.98 -42.13 17.39
C SER A 410 26.50 -43.36 16.62
N SER A 411 27.60 -43.23 15.88
CA SER A 411 28.16 -44.33 15.06
C SER A 411 29.54 -44.81 15.49
N GLN A 412 30.08 -44.36 16.63
CA GLN A 412 31.27 -44.98 17.21
C GLN A 412 31.20 -45.02 18.74
N VAL A 413 31.51 -46.22 19.26
CA VAL A 413 31.58 -46.65 20.67
C VAL A 413 30.25 -47.10 21.28
N ASP A 414 29.83 -48.31 20.89
CA ASP A 414 29.22 -49.24 21.85
C ASP A 414 29.64 -50.67 21.46
N SER A 415 30.80 -51.09 21.97
CA SER A 415 31.28 -52.47 21.91
C SER A 415 32.08 -52.77 23.19
N GLY A 416 31.43 -53.43 24.15
CA GLY A 416 32.07 -54.23 25.22
C GLY A 416 32.72 -53.45 26.38
N ASP A 417 32.06 -53.34 27.52
CA ASP A 417 32.12 -54.44 28.50
C ASP A 417 31.14 -54.22 29.66
N ALA A 418 30.59 -55.34 30.11
CA ALA A 418 29.59 -55.43 31.15
C ALA A 418 30.20 -55.47 32.56
N SER A 419 29.39 -55.02 33.51
CA SER A 419 29.27 -55.46 34.90
C SER A 419 29.99 -54.70 36.03
N SER A 420 29.13 -54.34 36.99
CA SER A 420 29.33 -54.27 38.45
C SER A 420 29.37 -52.88 39.10
N SER A 421 28.29 -52.67 39.86
CA SER A 421 28.12 -51.84 41.05
C SER A 421 29.39 -51.43 41.81
N THR A 422 29.45 -50.21 42.33
CA THR A 422 29.07 -49.85 43.73
C THR A 422 29.57 -48.42 44.04
N VAL A 423 28.79 -47.70 44.83
CA VAL A 423 29.08 -46.40 45.43
C VAL A 423 30.26 -46.51 46.42
N VAL A 424 31.13 -45.49 46.48
CA VAL A 424 31.65 -44.77 47.68
C VAL A 424 33.07 -44.21 47.42
N ALA A 425 33.24 -42.98 47.93
CA ALA A 425 34.35 -42.04 47.89
C ALA A 425 35.76 -42.58 48.20
N GLN A 426 36.78 -41.88 47.67
CA GLN A 426 37.89 -41.35 48.48
C GLN A 426 38.77 -40.34 47.71
N ASN A 427 39.19 -39.30 48.42
CA ASN A 427 40.22 -38.32 48.08
C ASN A 427 41.62 -38.95 48.11
N ASP A 428 42.55 -38.46 47.27
CA ASP A 428 43.92 -38.03 47.65
C ASP A 428 44.62 -37.50 46.38
N ALA A 429 45.08 -36.25 46.33
CA ALA A 429 46.29 -35.67 46.92
C ALA A 429 47.57 -35.91 46.09
N GLY A 430 48.11 -34.80 45.57
CA GLY A 430 49.54 -34.48 45.60
C GLY A 430 50.46 -35.05 44.51
N LYS A 431 50.98 -34.15 43.64
CA LYS A 431 52.43 -33.88 43.61
C LYS A 431 52.73 -32.56 42.90
N VAL A 432 53.64 -31.82 43.53
CA VAL A 432 54.11 -30.46 43.25
C VAL A 432 55.58 -30.55 42.81
N GLU A 433 56.06 -29.48 42.16
CA GLU A 433 57.47 -29.05 42.03
C GLU A 433 58.35 -29.76 40.98
N LYS A 434 59.27 -29.12 40.24
CA LYS A 434 59.85 -27.75 40.26
C LYS A 434 60.72 -27.60 39.00
N THR A 435 60.85 -26.40 38.43
CA THR A 435 62.17 -25.79 38.17
C THR A 435 62.07 -24.30 37.87
N GLU A 436 62.69 -23.56 38.78
CA GLU A 436 63.29 -22.21 38.78
C GLU A 436 64.03 -21.85 37.44
N ASP A 437 64.31 -20.60 37.07
CA ASP A 437 64.96 -19.56 37.87
C ASP A 437 64.98 -18.15 37.22
N THR A 438 64.93 -17.12 38.08
CA THR A 438 65.54 -15.75 38.07
C THR A 438 65.56 -14.81 36.83
N ALA A 439 65.62 -13.47 36.91
CA ALA A 439 65.32 -12.42 37.90
C ALA A 439 65.57 -11.01 37.28
N LYS A 440 65.02 -9.95 37.92
CA LYS A 440 65.30 -8.48 37.84
C LYS A 440 64.72 -7.73 36.63
N GLU A 441 64.04 -6.57 36.73
CA GLU A 441 64.15 -5.45 37.68
C GLU A 441 62.82 -4.62 37.81
N ARG A 442 62.63 -3.92 38.93
CA ARG A 442 61.49 -3.03 39.34
C ARG A 442 61.73 -1.55 38.90
N PRO A 443 60.89 -0.54 39.23
CA PRO A 443 59.42 -0.37 39.14
C PRO A 443 59.00 1.05 38.61
N SER A 444 57.72 1.29 38.26
CA SER A 444 56.93 2.45 38.75
C SER A 444 55.53 2.63 38.11
N LYS A 445 54.52 2.48 38.98
CA LYS A 445 53.18 3.11 39.08
C LYS A 445 52.55 3.84 37.86
N LYS A 446 51.35 3.37 37.46
CA LYS A 446 50.12 4.20 37.51
C LYS A 446 48.84 3.36 37.53
N ASN A 447 48.02 3.60 38.56
CA ASN A 447 46.71 3.01 38.82
C ASN A 447 45.67 3.36 37.74
N LYS A 448 44.91 2.37 37.27
CA LYS A 448 43.46 2.52 36.99
C LYS A 448 42.74 1.24 37.44
N LYS A 449 41.85 1.42 38.42
CA LYS A 449 40.93 0.41 38.94
C LYS A 449 40.10 -0.19 37.80
N LYS A 450 40.13 -1.52 37.69
CA LYS A 450 39.15 -2.32 36.94
C LYS A 450 37.82 -2.25 37.69
N GLU A 451 36.85 -1.57 37.10
CA GLU A 451 35.45 -1.72 37.44
C GLU A 451 34.93 -2.98 36.73
N LYS A 452 34.29 -3.85 37.50
CA LYS A 452 33.79 -5.14 37.05
C LYS A 452 32.63 -4.92 36.07
N GLU A 453 32.83 -5.23 34.80
CA GLU A 453 31.73 -5.56 33.89
C GLU A 453 31.04 -6.83 34.43
N ILE A 454 29.80 -6.66 34.89
CA ILE A 454 28.86 -7.74 35.11
C ILE A 454 28.47 -8.23 33.71
N VAL A 455 29.21 -9.21 33.21
CA VAL A 455 28.79 -10.03 32.07
C VAL A 455 27.62 -10.87 32.55
N ASP A 456 26.40 -10.40 32.29
CA ASP A 456 25.18 -11.17 32.49
C ASP A 456 25.28 -12.49 31.70
N LYS A 457 25.43 -13.60 32.43
CA LYS A 457 25.26 -14.95 31.88
C LYS A 457 23.86 -15.01 31.26
N PRO A 458 23.70 -15.40 29.98
CA PRO A 458 22.37 -15.62 29.42
C PRO A 458 21.69 -16.71 30.26
N SER A 459 20.56 -16.34 30.87
CA SER A 459 19.95 -17.08 31.96
C SER A 459 19.55 -18.50 31.54
N LEU A 460 19.70 -19.44 32.47
CA LEU A 460 19.34 -20.85 32.30
C LEU A 460 17.89 -21.03 31.78
N LYS A 461 16.98 -20.10 32.10
CA LYS A 461 15.60 -20.06 31.62
C LYS A 461 15.50 -19.93 30.10
N THR A 462 16.32 -19.09 29.47
CA THR A 462 16.34 -18.95 28.00
C THR A 462 16.87 -20.20 27.32
N LYS A 463 17.74 -20.98 27.97
CA LYS A 463 18.22 -22.29 27.47
C LYS A 463 17.17 -23.40 27.60
N ILE A 464 16.31 -23.33 28.62
CA ILE A 464 15.23 -24.30 28.89
C ILE A 464 14.03 -24.07 27.96
N GLU A 465 13.62 -22.82 27.71
CA GLU A 465 12.62 -22.49 26.67
C GLU A 465 13.10 -22.92 25.27
N LYS A 466 14.38 -22.73 24.97
CA LYS A 466 15.01 -23.19 23.72
C LYS A 466 15.02 -24.71 23.55
N ARG A 467 14.82 -25.49 24.63
CA ARG A 467 14.72 -26.95 24.60
C ARG A 467 13.30 -27.45 24.31
N LEU A 468 12.27 -26.66 24.66
CA LEU A 468 10.86 -27.02 24.49
C LEU A 468 10.33 -26.83 23.06
N LEU A 469 11.05 -26.09 22.22
CA LEU A 469 10.67 -25.82 20.82
C LEU A 469 11.42 -26.72 19.81
N VAL A 470 11.94 -27.86 20.24
CA VAL A 470 12.63 -28.80 19.34
C VAL A 470 11.62 -29.86 18.91
N LEU A 471 11.10 -29.71 17.69
CA LEU A 471 10.27 -30.72 17.04
C LEU A 471 11.09 -31.98 16.71
N PRO A 472 10.46 -33.16 16.57
CA PRO A 472 11.12 -34.34 16.04
C PRO A 472 11.76 -34.07 14.67
N LEU A 473 12.87 -34.74 14.35
CA LEU A 473 13.59 -34.57 13.07
C LEU A 473 12.66 -34.83 11.89
N GLU A 474 11.95 -35.97 11.93
CA GLU A 474 10.99 -36.40 10.91
C GLU A 474 9.86 -35.39 10.72
N ALA A 475 9.31 -34.87 11.82
CA ALA A 475 8.25 -33.86 11.78
C ALA A 475 8.75 -32.53 11.20
N SER A 476 10.01 -32.16 11.46
CA SER A 476 10.61 -30.92 10.94
C SER A 476 10.90 -31.04 9.44
N ILE A 477 11.42 -32.18 8.98
CA ILE A 477 11.67 -32.46 7.57
C ILE A 477 10.35 -32.50 6.79
N PHE A 478 9.35 -33.21 7.31
CA PHE A 478 8.02 -33.28 6.73
C PHE A 478 7.36 -31.89 6.66
N ALA A 479 7.48 -31.08 7.71
CA ALA A 479 6.92 -29.72 7.73
C ALA A 479 7.58 -28.79 6.72
N ILE A 480 8.91 -28.89 6.52
CA ILE A 480 9.61 -28.13 5.47
C ILE A 480 9.14 -28.58 4.09
N LEU A 481 9.04 -29.88 3.85
CA LEU A 481 8.56 -30.42 2.57
C LEU A 481 7.14 -29.90 2.27
N LEU A 482 6.25 -29.92 3.26
CA LEU A 482 4.89 -29.40 3.14
C LEU A 482 4.87 -27.89 2.83
N LEU A 483 5.72 -27.09 3.49
CA LEU A 483 5.84 -25.66 3.21
C LEU A 483 6.34 -25.38 1.79
N VAL A 484 7.31 -26.15 1.31
CA VAL A 484 7.82 -26.03 -0.06
C VAL A 484 6.74 -26.39 -1.07
N LEU A 485 5.98 -27.47 -0.82
CA LEU A 485 4.87 -27.89 -1.68
C LEU A 485 3.76 -26.82 -1.71
N LEU A 486 3.43 -26.25 -0.55
CA LEU A 486 2.47 -25.15 -0.43
C LEU A 486 2.94 -23.89 -1.19
N GLY A 487 4.23 -23.58 -1.11
CA GLY A 487 4.86 -22.50 -1.87
C GLY A 487 4.82 -22.75 -3.38
N ALA A 488 5.08 -23.96 -3.83
CA ALA A 488 4.97 -24.34 -5.25
C ALA A 488 3.52 -24.22 -5.75
N PHE A 489 2.55 -24.70 -4.96
CA PHE A 489 1.12 -24.53 -5.26
C PHE A 489 0.73 -23.05 -5.36
N TYR A 490 1.22 -22.21 -4.45
CA TYR A 490 0.99 -20.77 -4.50
C TYR A 490 1.54 -20.15 -5.79
N VAL A 491 2.76 -20.49 -6.20
CA VAL A 491 3.35 -19.98 -7.45
C VAL A 491 2.51 -20.41 -8.66
N VAL A 492 2.11 -21.67 -8.74
CA VAL A 492 1.27 -22.18 -9.85
C VAL A 492 -0.06 -21.43 -9.90
N HIS A 493 -0.72 -21.23 -8.75
CA HIS A 493 -1.96 -20.45 -8.66
C HIS A 493 -1.76 -19.01 -9.11
N CYS A 494 -0.69 -18.34 -8.67
CA CYS A 494 -0.42 -16.96 -9.04
C CYS A 494 -0.19 -16.79 -10.53
N VAL A 495 0.59 -17.70 -11.13
CA VAL A 495 0.84 -17.70 -12.57
C VAL A 495 -0.45 -17.96 -13.34
N TRP A 496 -1.27 -18.93 -12.91
CA TRP A 496 -2.56 -19.22 -13.53
C TRP A 496 -3.53 -18.03 -13.43
N ALA A 497 -3.70 -17.45 -12.25
CA ALA A 497 -4.57 -16.30 -12.02
C ALA A 497 -4.13 -15.08 -12.85
N ALA A 498 -2.82 -14.82 -12.90
CA ALA A 498 -2.26 -13.75 -13.73
C ALA A 498 -2.44 -14.01 -15.24
N ALA A 499 -2.33 -15.27 -15.68
CA ALA A 499 -2.40 -15.65 -17.09
C ALA A 499 -3.83 -15.69 -17.63
N GLU A 500 -4.79 -16.18 -16.85
CA GLU A 500 -6.17 -16.40 -17.34
C GLU A 500 -7.13 -15.29 -16.90
N ALA A 501 -7.10 -14.88 -15.63
CA ALA A 501 -8.07 -13.91 -15.11
C ALA A 501 -7.64 -12.46 -15.38
N TYR A 502 -6.37 -12.13 -15.12
CA TYR A 502 -5.90 -10.75 -15.16
C TYR A 502 -5.24 -10.34 -16.47
N SER A 503 -5.01 -11.25 -17.43
CA SER A 503 -4.35 -10.93 -18.71
C SER A 503 -5.28 -10.63 -19.90
N ALA A 504 -6.59 -10.47 -19.66
CA ALA A 504 -7.52 -10.06 -20.72
C ALA A 504 -7.43 -8.53 -20.99
N PRO A 505 -7.32 -8.09 -22.26
CA PRO A 505 -7.49 -6.69 -22.63
C PRO A 505 -8.99 -6.32 -22.65
N SER A 506 -9.31 -5.06 -22.34
CA SER A 506 -10.69 -4.55 -22.33
C SER A 506 -11.15 -3.93 -23.65
N ILE A 507 -10.21 -3.62 -24.54
CA ILE A 507 -10.48 -2.95 -25.83
C ILE A 507 -10.75 -3.97 -26.92
N VAL A 508 -9.99 -5.07 -26.86
CA VAL A 508 -10.03 -6.14 -27.84
C VAL A 508 -10.78 -7.29 -27.21
N LEU A 509 -11.91 -7.66 -27.78
CA LEU A 509 -12.73 -8.75 -27.28
C LEU A 509 -12.31 -10.04 -28.00
N THR A 510 -11.97 -11.06 -27.23
CA THR A 510 -11.61 -12.37 -27.78
C THR A 510 -12.73 -13.37 -27.55
N SER A 511 -13.13 -14.06 -28.61
CA SER A 511 -14.03 -15.22 -28.52
C SER A 511 -13.33 -16.46 -29.05
N HIS A 512 -13.50 -17.57 -28.35
CA HIS A 512 -13.06 -18.87 -28.83
C HIS A 512 -14.20 -19.50 -29.64
N SER A 513 -13.92 -19.86 -30.89
CA SER A 513 -14.80 -20.68 -31.72
C SER A 513 -14.79 -22.13 -31.18
N PRO A 514 -15.88 -22.91 -31.34
CA PRO A 514 -15.89 -24.35 -31.03
C PRO A 514 -14.76 -25.14 -31.70
N ASP A 515 -14.26 -24.67 -32.85
CA ASP A 515 -13.16 -25.28 -33.61
C ASP A 515 -11.75 -24.95 -33.05
N GLY A 516 -11.67 -24.23 -31.92
CA GLY A 516 -10.40 -23.79 -31.32
C GLY A 516 -9.79 -22.55 -31.96
N GLY A 517 -10.43 -21.97 -32.98
CA GLY A 517 -10.04 -20.69 -33.58
C GLY A 517 -10.26 -19.52 -32.63
N LEU A 518 -9.25 -18.66 -32.45
CA LEU A 518 -9.36 -17.41 -31.71
C LEU A 518 -9.85 -16.31 -32.66
N HIS A 519 -11.08 -15.82 -32.47
CA HIS A 519 -11.58 -14.64 -33.16
C HIS A 519 -11.40 -13.42 -32.26
N VAL A 520 -10.79 -12.38 -32.84
CA VAL A 520 -10.46 -11.13 -32.18
C VAL A 520 -11.34 -10.04 -32.78
N PHE A 521 -12.24 -9.47 -31.97
CA PHE A 521 -13.11 -8.36 -32.35
C PHE A 521 -12.48 -7.05 -31.86
N ASP A 522 -12.28 -6.11 -32.77
CA ASP A 522 -11.67 -4.80 -32.52
C ASP A 522 -12.59 -3.63 -32.91
N ASP A 523 -13.90 -3.85 -32.75
CA ASP A 523 -14.97 -2.92 -33.15
C ASP A 523 -14.84 -1.54 -32.48
N PHE A 524 -14.32 -1.49 -31.24
CA PHE A 524 -14.08 -0.23 -30.53
C PHE A 524 -13.06 0.63 -31.26
N ARG A 525 -11.89 0.07 -31.60
CA ARG A 525 -10.83 0.83 -32.30
C ARG A 525 -11.29 1.21 -33.69
N GLU A 526 -12.01 0.35 -34.40
CA GLU A 526 -12.58 0.67 -35.70
C GLU A 526 -13.56 1.84 -35.62
N ALA A 527 -14.52 1.79 -34.69
CA ALA A 527 -15.51 2.86 -34.50
C ALA A 527 -14.85 4.20 -34.12
N TYR A 528 -13.88 4.18 -33.19
CA TYR A 528 -13.15 5.40 -32.82
C TYR A 528 -12.26 5.91 -33.96
N ALA A 529 -11.64 5.03 -34.74
CA ALA A 529 -10.86 5.41 -35.91
C ALA A 529 -11.74 6.02 -37.00
N TRP A 530 -12.93 5.46 -37.25
CA TRP A 530 -13.91 6.04 -38.15
C TRP A 530 -14.30 7.45 -37.72
N LEU A 531 -14.60 7.63 -36.43
CA LEU A 531 -14.96 8.93 -35.87
C LEU A 531 -13.81 9.93 -36.02
N SER A 532 -12.56 9.50 -35.80
CA SER A 532 -11.38 10.35 -35.96
C SER A 532 -11.13 10.81 -37.40
N HIS A 533 -11.43 9.97 -38.41
CA HIS A 533 -11.08 10.28 -39.81
C HIS A 533 -12.24 10.90 -40.60
N ASN A 534 -13.50 10.64 -40.21
CA ASN A 534 -14.68 11.00 -41.02
C ASN A 534 -15.53 12.14 -40.44
N THR A 535 -15.17 12.69 -39.28
CA THR A 535 -15.89 13.83 -38.67
C THR A 535 -14.99 15.06 -38.55
N GLU A 536 -15.56 16.24 -38.35
CA GLU A 536 -14.78 17.47 -38.15
C GLU A 536 -14.17 17.51 -36.74
N VAL A 537 -13.07 18.23 -36.57
CA VAL A 537 -12.32 18.26 -35.29
C VAL A 537 -13.16 18.85 -34.15
N ASP A 538 -14.04 19.79 -34.47
CA ASP A 538 -14.90 20.51 -33.51
C ASP A 538 -16.25 19.81 -33.29
N ASP A 539 -16.49 18.67 -33.94
CA ASP A 539 -17.71 17.89 -33.78
C ASP A 539 -17.79 17.30 -32.37
N LYS A 540 -18.96 17.48 -31.73
CA LYS A 540 -19.22 17.05 -30.36
C LYS A 540 -19.94 15.71 -30.35
N VAL A 541 -19.42 14.80 -29.54
CA VAL A 541 -19.89 13.41 -29.43
C VAL A 541 -20.48 13.20 -28.05
N ALA A 542 -21.73 12.76 -28.00
CA ALA A 542 -22.37 12.30 -26.77
C ALA A 542 -22.22 10.78 -26.62
N SER A 543 -21.76 10.35 -25.45
CA SER A 543 -21.69 8.94 -25.06
C SER A 543 -22.05 8.83 -23.58
N TRP A 544 -22.21 7.60 -23.10
CA TRP A 544 -22.20 7.36 -21.66
C TRP A 544 -20.84 7.73 -21.04
N TRP A 545 -20.81 8.05 -19.75
CA TRP A 545 -19.62 8.61 -19.08
C TRP A 545 -18.43 7.64 -19.08
N ASP A 546 -18.67 6.33 -19.08
CA ASP A 546 -17.63 5.27 -19.13
C ASP A 546 -16.67 5.44 -20.31
N TYR A 547 -17.18 5.90 -21.46
CA TYR A 547 -16.43 5.96 -22.73
C TYR A 547 -15.78 7.34 -23.00
N GLY A 548 -15.96 8.33 -22.12
CA GLY A 548 -15.49 9.71 -22.35
C GLY A 548 -13.97 9.79 -22.58
N TYR A 549 -13.18 9.17 -21.70
CA TYR A 549 -11.72 9.13 -21.82
C TYR A 549 -11.25 8.43 -23.10
N GLN A 550 -11.86 7.29 -23.46
CA GLN A 550 -11.49 6.55 -24.67
C GLN A 550 -11.83 7.33 -25.93
N THR A 551 -13.01 7.94 -25.99
CA THR A 551 -13.44 8.76 -27.13
C THR A 551 -12.48 9.94 -27.33
N THR A 552 -12.10 10.62 -26.25
CA THR A 552 -11.21 11.77 -26.34
C THR A 552 -9.77 11.38 -26.69
N ALA A 553 -9.29 10.23 -26.21
CA ALA A 553 -7.93 9.78 -26.47
C ALA A 553 -7.73 9.07 -27.82
N MET A 554 -8.70 8.24 -28.24
CA MET A 554 -8.62 7.48 -29.49
C MET A 554 -9.25 8.22 -30.67
N ALA A 555 -10.47 8.75 -30.50
CA ALA A 555 -11.17 9.45 -31.59
C ALA A 555 -10.76 10.94 -31.69
N ASN A 556 -10.14 11.49 -30.64
CA ASN A 556 -9.70 12.88 -30.58
C ASN A 556 -10.83 13.87 -30.93
N ARG A 557 -11.99 13.69 -30.27
CA ARG A 557 -13.18 14.54 -30.42
C ARG A 557 -13.65 15.09 -29.08
N THR A 558 -14.45 16.14 -29.15
CA THR A 558 -15.01 16.82 -27.98
C THR A 558 -16.14 15.99 -27.38
N VAL A 559 -16.08 15.74 -26.06
CA VAL A 559 -17.07 14.94 -25.34
C VAL A 559 -17.89 15.77 -24.35
N ILE A 560 -19.17 15.41 -24.22
CA ILE A 560 -20.13 16.08 -23.33
C ILE A 560 -19.94 15.65 -21.86
N VAL A 561 -19.78 14.36 -21.63
CA VAL A 561 -19.59 13.78 -20.30
C VAL A 561 -18.35 12.89 -20.28
N ASP A 562 -17.76 12.74 -19.11
CA ASP A 562 -16.50 12.05 -18.93
C ASP A 562 -16.46 11.28 -17.60
N ASN A 563 -15.50 10.37 -17.48
CA ASN A 563 -15.43 9.37 -16.44
C ASN A 563 -15.05 9.94 -15.05
N ASN A 564 -14.55 11.18 -14.97
CA ASN A 564 -14.28 11.85 -13.68
C ASN A 564 -15.53 12.18 -12.85
N THR A 565 -16.74 12.05 -13.42
CA THR A 565 -18.05 12.19 -12.74
C THR A 565 -18.20 13.35 -11.73
N TRP A 566 -17.56 14.51 -11.98
CA TRP A 566 -17.53 15.61 -11.02
C TRP A 566 -18.83 16.44 -10.98
N ASN A 567 -19.60 16.46 -12.08
CA ASN A 567 -20.89 17.14 -12.17
C ASN A 567 -22.02 16.15 -12.46
N ASN A 568 -22.72 15.73 -11.40
CA ASN A 568 -23.80 14.76 -11.48
C ASN A 568 -25.01 15.27 -12.28
N THR A 569 -25.29 16.58 -12.24
CA THR A 569 -26.42 17.17 -12.97
C THR A 569 -26.22 17.04 -14.47
N HIS A 570 -25.00 17.28 -14.96
CA HIS A 570 -24.69 17.16 -16.38
C HIS A 570 -24.79 15.71 -16.88
N ILE A 571 -24.33 14.75 -16.06
CA ILE A 571 -24.51 13.32 -16.37
C ILE A 571 -25.99 12.94 -16.37
N ALA A 572 -26.77 13.46 -15.42
CA ALA A 572 -28.20 13.24 -15.38
C ALA A 572 -28.91 13.81 -16.62
N THR A 573 -28.45 14.94 -17.18
CA THR A 573 -28.96 15.49 -18.43
C THR A 573 -28.74 14.53 -19.60
N VAL A 574 -27.53 13.98 -19.76
CA VAL A 574 -27.24 12.98 -20.80
C VAL A 574 -28.04 11.69 -20.58
N GLY A 575 -28.14 11.22 -19.33
CA GLY A 575 -28.95 10.06 -18.99
C GLY A 575 -30.44 10.27 -19.26
N THR A 576 -30.95 11.47 -19.04
CA THR A 576 -32.33 11.85 -19.36
C THR A 576 -32.55 11.85 -20.88
N ALA A 577 -31.61 12.41 -21.65
CA ALA A 577 -31.68 12.36 -23.11
C ALA A 577 -31.68 10.92 -23.64
N MET A 578 -30.82 10.05 -23.12
CA MET A 578 -30.74 8.64 -23.54
C MET A 578 -31.94 7.77 -23.12
N SER A 579 -32.73 8.22 -22.14
CA SER A 579 -33.91 7.48 -21.62
C SER A 579 -35.25 8.12 -21.97
N SER A 580 -35.25 9.22 -22.73
CA SER A 580 -36.45 9.93 -23.15
C SER A 580 -36.88 9.57 -24.58
N PRO A 581 -38.14 9.81 -24.95
CA PRO A 581 -38.57 9.73 -26.34
C PRO A 581 -37.78 10.70 -27.23
N GLU A 582 -37.63 10.34 -28.50
CA GLU A 582 -36.79 11.02 -29.51
C GLU A 582 -36.95 12.54 -29.52
N LYS A 583 -38.19 13.06 -29.47
CA LYS A 583 -38.44 14.50 -29.46
C LYS A 583 -37.78 15.23 -28.27
N ALA A 584 -37.94 14.69 -27.06
CA ALA A 584 -37.36 15.30 -25.87
C ALA A 584 -35.84 15.11 -25.81
N ALA A 585 -35.35 13.95 -26.27
CA ALA A 585 -33.92 13.68 -26.41
C ALA A 585 -33.25 14.66 -27.39
N TRP A 586 -33.89 14.90 -28.54
CA TRP A 586 -33.41 15.81 -29.57
C TRP A 586 -33.34 17.25 -29.08
N GLU A 587 -34.35 17.74 -28.35
CA GLU A 587 -34.32 19.08 -27.74
C GLU A 587 -33.12 19.25 -26.80
N ILE A 588 -32.81 18.22 -25.99
CA ILE A 588 -31.65 18.24 -25.08
C ILE A 588 -30.34 18.19 -25.86
N PHE A 589 -30.17 17.26 -26.81
CA PHE A 589 -28.94 17.14 -27.59
C PHE A 589 -28.67 18.36 -28.47
N ASN A 590 -29.71 18.94 -29.07
CA ASN A 590 -29.61 20.18 -29.82
C ASN A 590 -29.22 21.37 -28.91
N SER A 591 -29.71 21.41 -27.66
CA SER A 591 -29.29 22.45 -26.70
C SER A 591 -27.82 22.34 -26.27
N LEU A 592 -27.21 21.16 -26.42
CA LEU A 592 -25.81 20.88 -26.09
C LEU A 592 -24.92 20.86 -27.34
N ASP A 593 -25.45 21.27 -28.50
CA ASP A 593 -24.79 21.21 -29.82
C ASP A 593 -24.19 19.83 -30.16
N VAL A 594 -24.84 18.74 -29.74
CA VAL A 594 -24.37 17.38 -30.02
C VAL A 594 -24.65 17.03 -31.48
N LYS A 595 -23.64 16.51 -32.18
CA LYS A 595 -23.75 16.10 -33.60
C LYS A 595 -23.70 14.58 -33.78
N TYR A 596 -23.06 13.85 -32.88
CA TYR A 596 -22.97 12.39 -32.95
C TYR A 596 -23.30 11.77 -31.60
N VAL A 597 -24.00 10.64 -31.62
CA VAL A 597 -24.30 9.83 -30.42
C VAL A 597 -23.67 8.45 -30.56
N LEU A 598 -22.74 8.13 -29.67
CA LEU A 598 -22.06 6.83 -29.60
C LEU A 598 -22.82 5.88 -28.67
N VAL A 599 -23.28 4.74 -29.17
CA VAL A 599 -23.99 3.72 -28.38
C VAL A 599 -23.37 2.34 -28.58
N VAL A 600 -22.96 1.69 -27.49
CA VAL A 600 -22.47 0.31 -27.55
C VAL A 600 -23.65 -0.65 -27.46
N PHE A 601 -23.82 -1.53 -28.46
CA PHE A 601 -24.93 -2.47 -28.60
C PHE A 601 -24.45 -3.94 -28.72
N GLY A 602 -24.49 -4.72 -27.65
CA GLY A 602 -24.06 -6.13 -27.64
C GLY A 602 -25.08 -7.19 -28.04
N GLY A 603 -26.05 -6.87 -28.91
CA GLY A 603 -27.16 -7.80 -29.22
C GLY A 603 -26.89 -8.81 -30.34
N LEU A 604 -25.95 -8.54 -31.25
CA LEU A 604 -25.70 -9.38 -32.45
C LEU A 604 -24.59 -10.42 -32.18
N TRP A 605 -23.56 -10.00 -31.46
CA TRP A 605 -22.57 -10.82 -30.77
C TRP A 605 -22.36 -10.19 -29.39
N LYS A 606 -21.71 -10.90 -28.46
CA LYS A 606 -21.61 -10.55 -27.03
C LYS A 606 -21.14 -9.11 -26.68
N LEU A 607 -20.74 -8.26 -27.63
CA LEU A 607 -20.66 -6.79 -27.56
C LEU A 607 -20.37 -6.29 -29.00
N MET A 608 -21.18 -5.36 -29.56
CA MET A 608 -20.93 -4.70 -30.87
C MET A 608 -21.06 -3.18 -30.64
N VAL A 609 -20.28 -2.34 -31.29
CA VAL A 609 -20.40 -0.88 -31.15
C VAL A 609 -21.20 -0.33 -32.32
N LYS A 610 -22.24 0.48 -32.06
CA LYS A 610 -22.99 1.19 -33.11
C LYS A 610 -22.82 2.70 -32.95
N VAL A 611 -22.30 3.34 -33.98
CA VAL A 611 -22.43 4.80 -34.11
C VAL A 611 -23.82 5.06 -34.68
N LEU A 612 -24.70 5.70 -33.91
CA LEU A 612 -25.95 6.22 -34.43
C LEU A 612 -25.63 7.57 -35.08
N ILE A 613 -25.82 7.62 -36.39
CA ILE A 613 -25.64 8.80 -37.22
C ILE A 613 -27.02 9.41 -37.42
N GLU A 614 -27.24 10.62 -36.90
CA GLU A 614 -28.26 11.55 -37.39
C GLU A 614 -27.72 12.98 -37.34
#